data_AF-A0A3L7TBG4-F1
#
_entry.id   AF-A0A3L7TBG4-F1
#
_cell.length_a   1.000
_cell.length_b   1.000
_cell.length_c   1.000
_cell.angle_alpha   90.00
_cell.angle_beta   90.00
_cell.angle_gamma   90.00
#
_symmetry.space_group_name_H-M   'P 1'
#
loop_
_entity.id
_entity.type
_entity.pdbx_description
1 polymer ?
#
loop_
_entity_poly.entity_id
_entity_poly.type
_entity_poly.pdbx_seq_one_letter_code
_entity_poly.pdbx_strand_id
1 'polypeptide(L)'
;MEILLRGSHALKQLRDLTISNATKRDEILLMRSIDRDKLRGRRVGEIPREVLLKTLRGNRIGGDALRALCVRVEAHCKRHEERESAHRPNHEALHAVNSTAITRCGYLASTMNAQTSTTETTASLKASTTSGETNAMGAMVADSLRLTLHYGEEILKSIPAERFCEIPLNDMNHPAFCVGHLAIYANRVLEIVGRPELKVTMPFGDEHFKNGVQCVAQDGRYPSKDVIVGAFRDAWTVVLKTLPQVSDATMRQINPMEGGMRERFPTAGSVVNFLAGPHNMMHLGQVSTWRRAAGLGSAM
;
A
#
# COMPACT_ATOMS: atom_id res chain seq x y z
N MET A 1 11.14 -7.23 2.21
CA MET A 1 9.97 -7.77 2.95
C MET A 1 10.33 -8.94 3.89
N GLU A 2 11.39 -9.71 3.60
CA GLU A 2 11.90 -10.77 4.50
C GLU A 2 12.39 -10.28 5.87
N ILE A 3 12.90 -9.05 5.97
CA ILE A 3 13.51 -8.50 7.20
C ILE A 3 12.45 -8.23 8.30
N LEU A 4 11.22 -7.86 7.93
CA LEU A 4 10.12 -7.62 8.87
C LEU A 4 9.45 -8.92 9.33
N LEU A 5 9.42 -9.96 8.49
CA LEU A 5 8.88 -11.28 8.85
C LEU A 5 9.81 -12.05 9.80
N ARG A 6 11.13 -11.88 9.69
CA ARG A 6 12.12 -12.53 10.58
C ARG A 6 12.07 -11.98 12.02
N GLY A 7 11.78 -10.69 12.22
CA GLY A 7 11.63 -10.08 13.55
C GLY A 7 10.42 -10.61 14.33
N SER A 8 9.29 -10.82 13.64
CA SER A 8 8.08 -11.41 14.24
C SER A 8 8.29 -12.88 14.64
N HIS A 9 9.02 -13.64 13.82
CA HIS A 9 9.34 -15.04 14.11
C HIS A 9 10.33 -15.20 15.27
N ALA A 10 11.31 -14.31 15.39
CA ALA A 10 12.26 -14.29 16.51
C ALA A 10 11.57 -13.93 17.85
N LEU A 11 10.63 -12.98 17.83
CA LEU A 11 9.81 -12.62 18.99
C LEU A 11 8.87 -13.75 19.41
N LYS A 12 8.28 -14.47 18.44
CA LYS A 12 7.46 -15.66 18.70
C LYS A 12 8.27 -16.82 19.28
N GLN A 13 9.49 -17.05 18.78
CA GLN A 13 10.39 -18.09 19.34
C GLN A 13 10.91 -17.74 20.73
N LEU A 14 11.20 -16.47 21.01
CA LEU A 14 11.53 -16.01 22.37
C LEU A 14 10.34 -16.19 23.32
N ARG A 15 9.12 -15.91 22.87
CA ARG A 15 7.88 -16.18 23.61
C ARG A 15 7.76 -17.66 23.94
N ASP A 16 7.95 -18.53 22.95
CA ASP A 16 7.78 -19.98 23.12
C ASP A 16 8.92 -20.62 23.95
N LEU A 17 10.14 -20.06 23.94
CA LEU A 17 11.27 -20.47 24.81
C LEU A 17 11.13 -20.03 26.28
N THR A 18 10.29 -19.04 26.56
CA THR A 18 10.06 -18.51 27.92
C THR A 18 8.93 -19.28 28.64
N ILE A 19 8.09 -20.00 27.90
CA ILE A 19 6.91 -20.74 28.40
C ILE A 19 7.30 -22.14 28.90
N SER A 20 8.27 -22.24 29.79
CA SER A 20 8.46 -23.51 30.53
C SER A 20 8.51 -23.37 32.04
N ASN A 21 8.55 -22.17 32.64
CA ASN A 21 8.30 -21.98 34.09
C ASN A 21 8.19 -20.50 34.55
N ALA A 22 8.11 -19.52 33.64
CA ALA A 22 7.96 -18.12 34.04
C ALA A 22 6.49 -17.76 34.28
N THR A 23 6.19 -17.07 35.38
CA THR A 23 4.82 -16.58 35.61
C THR A 23 4.55 -15.38 34.69
N LYS A 24 3.27 -15.14 34.35
CA LYS A 24 2.84 -14.00 33.52
C LYS A 24 3.30 -12.64 34.08
N ARG A 25 3.63 -12.59 35.38
CA ARG A 25 4.21 -11.43 36.08
C ARG A 25 5.67 -11.18 35.70
N ASP A 26 6.45 -12.24 35.52
CA ASP A 26 7.87 -12.17 35.13
C ASP A 26 8.02 -11.70 33.68
N GLU A 27 7.08 -12.10 32.82
CA GLU A 27 6.97 -11.67 31.42
C GLU A 27 6.74 -10.15 31.31
N ILE A 28 5.82 -9.61 32.12
CA ILE A 28 5.50 -8.18 32.14
C ILE A 28 6.67 -7.35 32.69
N LEU A 29 7.39 -7.86 33.70
CA LEU A 29 8.55 -7.16 34.27
C LEU A 29 9.75 -7.15 33.32
N LEU A 30 10.02 -8.25 32.62
CA LEU A 30 11.07 -8.32 31.61
C LEU A 30 10.78 -7.35 30.46
N MET A 31 9.56 -7.36 29.92
CA MET A 31 9.11 -6.46 28.86
C MET A 31 9.13 -4.98 29.24
N ARG A 32 8.88 -4.65 30.52
CA ARG A 32 8.92 -3.27 31.04
C ARG A 32 10.33 -2.77 31.34
N SER A 33 11.25 -3.68 31.68
CA SER A 33 12.63 -3.33 32.05
C SER A 33 13.56 -3.11 30.85
N ILE A 34 13.16 -3.59 29.68
CA ILE A 34 13.87 -3.37 28.43
C ILE A 34 13.47 -1.99 27.92
N ASP A 35 14.37 -1.03 28.12
CA ASP A 35 14.26 0.34 27.65
C ASP A 35 14.07 0.37 26.13
N ARG A 36 12.82 0.57 25.68
CA ARG A 36 12.42 0.51 24.27
C ARG A 36 13.21 1.49 23.40
N ASP A 37 13.70 2.58 23.98
CA ASP A 37 14.46 3.60 23.24
C ASP A 37 15.90 3.17 22.95
N LYS A 38 16.48 2.27 23.77
CA LYS A 38 17.83 1.73 23.52
C LYS A 38 17.88 0.61 22.49
N LEU A 39 16.73 -0.01 22.18
CA LEU A 39 16.63 -1.12 21.23
C LEU A 39 15.99 -0.74 19.90
N ARG A 40 15.54 0.51 19.75
CA ARG A 40 14.84 0.96 18.55
C ARG A 40 15.78 0.88 17.34
N GLY A 41 15.48 -0.03 16.42
CA GLY A 41 16.20 -0.20 15.15
C GLY A 41 17.39 -1.17 15.17
N ARG A 42 17.69 -1.85 16.27
CA ARG A 42 18.77 -2.87 16.33
C ARG A 42 18.21 -4.28 16.26
N ARG A 43 18.86 -5.18 15.51
CA ARG A 43 18.53 -6.62 15.55
C ARG A 43 19.00 -7.21 16.87
N VAL A 44 18.31 -8.24 17.36
CA VAL A 44 18.63 -8.89 18.65
C VAL A 44 20.07 -9.41 18.70
N GLY A 45 20.64 -9.81 17.56
CA GLY A 45 22.06 -10.22 17.44
C GLY A 45 23.08 -9.07 17.38
N GLU A 46 22.64 -7.80 17.34
CA GLU A 46 23.51 -6.61 17.29
C GLU A 46 23.63 -5.93 18.66
N ILE A 47 23.00 -6.49 19.69
CA ILE A 47 23.09 -5.98 21.07
C ILE A 47 24.34 -6.59 21.70
N PRO A 48 25.33 -5.77 22.11
CA PRO A 48 26.53 -6.30 22.75
C PRO A 48 26.16 -7.11 24.01
N ARG A 49 26.78 -8.27 24.16
CA ARG A 49 26.52 -9.25 25.24
C ARG A 49 26.56 -8.58 26.62
N GLU A 50 27.46 -7.64 26.80
CA GLU A 50 27.69 -6.88 28.04
C GLU A 50 26.49 -5.99 28.39
N VAL A 51 25.81 -5.41 27.39
CA VAL A 51 24.63 -4.56 27.57
C VAL A 51 23.42 -5.40 27.98
N LEU A 52 23.25 -6.57 27.36
CA LEU A 52 22.17 -7.50 27.71
C LEU A 52 22.35 -8.04 29.13
N LEU A 53 23.57 -8.47 29.48
CA LEU A 53 23.90 -8.98 30.81
C LEU A 53 23.76 -7.92 31.91
N LYS A 54 24.16 -6.66 31.64
CA LYS A 54 24.01 -5.55 32.59
C LYS A 54 22.54 -5.22 32.87
N THR A 55 21.71 -5.25 31.84
CA THR A 55 20.26 -5.01 31.96
C THR A 55 19.59 -6.11 32.79
N LEU A 56 19.97 -7.38 32.56
CA LEU A 56 19.41 -8.51 33.30
C LEU A 56 19.86 -8.58 34.76
N ARG A 57 21.11 -8.19 35.08
CA ARG A 57 21.63 -8.12 36.46
C ARG A 57 20.95 -7.04 37.32
N GLY A 58 20.44 -5.97 36.72
CA GLY A 58 19.72 -4.91 37.43
C GLY A 58 18.34 -5.33 37.94
N ASN A 59 17.74 -6.38 37.37
CA ASN A 59 16.31 -6.69 37.53
C ASN A 59 16.00 -7.83 38.53
N ARG A 60 16.80 -8.01 39.59
CA ARG A 60 16.59 -9.02 40.67
C ARG A 60 16.08 -10.39 40.17
N ILE A 61 16.50 -10.84 39.00
CA ILE A 61 16.17 -12.16 38.49
C ILE A 61 17.05 -13.15 39.26
N GLY A 62 16.45 -14.17 39.88
CA GLY A 62 17.19 -15.18 40.65
C GLY A 62 18.33 -15.78 39.84
N GLY A 63 19.49 -16.01 40.48
CA GLY A 63 20.73 -16.36 39.80
C GLY A 63 20.63 -17.58 38.87
N ASP A 64 19.78 -18.56 39.21
CA ASP A 64 19.58 -19.76 38.40
C ASP A 64 18.70 -19.52 37.17
N ALA A 65 17.67 -18.68 37.29
CA ALA A 65 16.85 -18.27 36.16
C ALA A 65 17.65 -17.44 35.15
N LEU A 66 18.55 -16.58 35.64
CA LEU A 66 19.45 -15.80 34.79
C LEU A 66 20.46 -16.70 34.07
N ARG A 67 21.08 -17.66 34.78
CA ARG A 67 21.99 -18.65 34.19
C ARG A 67 21.30 -19.48 33.10
N ALA A 68 20.09 -19.97 33.37
CA ALA A 68 19.32 -20.74 32.39
C ALA A 68 18.94 -19.92 31.15
N LEU A 69 18.61 -18.63 31.32
CA LEU A 69 18.32 -17.73 30.20
C LEU A 69 19.58 -17.46 29.36
N CYS A 70 20.73 -17.22 30.00
CA CYS A 70 22.00 -17.00 29.31
C CYS A 70 22.40 -18.22 28.45
N VAL A 71 22.34 -19.44 29.01
CA VAL A 71 22.66 -20.67 28.27
C VAL A 71 21.75 -20.85 27.05
N ARG A 72 20.45 -20.53 27.17
CA ARG A 72 19.50 -20.64 26.05
C ARG A 72 19.75 -19.60 24.95
N VAL A 73 20.10 -18.37 25.32
CA VAL A 73 20.47 -17.31 24.37
C VAL A 73 21.76 -17.68 23.64
N GLU A 74 22.79 -18.13 24.35
CA GLU A 74 24.06 -18.56 23.75
C GLU A 74 23.85 -19.74 22.77
N ALA A 75 23.03 -20.73 23.14
CA ALA A 75 22.71 -21.84 22.24
C ALA A 75 21.91 -21.40 21.00
N HIS A 76 21.08 -20.35 21.11
CA HIS A 76 20.34 -19.80 19.96
C HIS A 76 21.27 -19.03 19.01
N CYS A 77 22.17 -18.19 19.54
CA CYS A 77 23.18 -17.48 18.75
C CYS A 77 24.05 -18.46 17.97
N LYS A 78 24.55 -19.52 18.62
CA LYS A 78 25.39 -20.54 17.97
C LYS A 78 24.66 -21.24 16.80
N ARG A 79 23.39 -21.62 16.98
CA ARG A 79 22.57 -22.21 15.89
C ARG A 79 22.33 -21.24 14.74
N HIS A 80 22.24 -19.93 15.02
CA HIS A 80 22.09 -18.93 13.98
C HIS A 80 23.38 -18.77 13.16
N GLU A 81 24.54 -18.73 13.83
CA GLU A 81 25.86 -18.70 13.18
C GLU A 81 26.10 -19.95 12.33
N GLU A 82 25.76 -21.14 12.83
CA GLU A 82 25.86 -22.40 12.08
C GLU A 82 24.97 -22.39 10.83
N ARG A 83 23.76 -21.82 10.92
CA ARG A 83 22.84 -21.68 9.77
C ARG A 83 23.33 -20.68 8.74
N GLU A 84 23.88 -19.55 9.16
CA GLU A 84 24.46 -18.57 8.22
C GLU A 84 25.72 -19.13 7.55
N SER A 85 26.55 -19.87 8.28
CA SER A 85 27.71 -20.56 7.71
C SER A 85 27.29 -21.64 6.69
N ALA A 86 26.17 -22.32 6.92
CA ALA A 86 25.63 -23.32 5.99
C ALA A 86 24.93 -22.72 4.76
N HIS A 87 24.60 -21.42 4.78
CA HIS A 87 23.89 -20.72 3.70
C HIS A 87 24.76 -19.76 2.87
N ARG A 88 26.08 -19.72 3.07
CA ARG A 88 26.99 -19.04 2.14
C ARG A 88 27.34 -19.98 0.98
N PRO A 89 26.87 -19.72 -0.25
CA PRO A 89 27.41 -20.41 -1.41
C PRO A 89 28.85 -19.93 -1.69
N ASN A 90 29.71 -20.83 -2.15
CA ASN A 90 31.04 -20.50 -2.65
C ASN A 90 30.92 -19.44 -3.75
N HIS A 91 31.43 -18.25 -3.48
CA HIS A 91 31.29 -17.07 -4.33
C HIS A 91 32.09 -17.15 -5.65
N GLU A 92 32.83 -18.24 -5.89
CA GLU A 92 33.66 -18.44 -7.08
C GLU A 92 32.90 -19.08 -8.27
N ALA A 93 31.74 -19.71 -8.06
CA ALA A 93 31.02 -20.42 -9.14
C ALA A 93 30.04 -19.55 -9.95
N LEU A 94 29.69 -18.35 -9.49
CA LEU A 94 28.65 -17.50 -10.11
C LEU A 94 29.17 -16.57 -11.22
N HIS A 95 30.49 -16.43 -11.39
CA HIS A 95 31.07 -15.61 -12.47
C HIS A 95 31.21 -16.34 -13.81
N ALA A 96 31.07 -17.66 -13.87
CA ALA A 96 31.29 -18.43 -15.10
C ALA A 96 30.04 -18.62 -15.99
N VAL A 97 28.83 -18.34 -15.49
CA VAL A 97 27.57 -18.67 -16.20
C VAL A 97 26.93 -17.46 -16.89
N ASN A 98 27.33 -16.22 -16.56
CA ASN A 98 26.68 -15.01 -17.09
C ASN A 98 27.29 -14.43 -18.37
N SER A 99 28.30 -15.07 -18.99
CA SER A 99 28.97 -14.53 -20.18
C SER A 99 28.46 -15.09 -21.53
N THR A 100 27.44 -15.96 -21.54
CA THR A 100 27.03 -16.69 -22.77
C THR A 100 25.57 -16.48 -23.18
N ALA A 101 24.82 -15.55 -22.59
CA ALA A 101 23.36 -15.44 -22.80
C ALA A 101 22.83 -14.06 -23.22
N ILE A 102 23.65 -13.19 -23.84
CA ILE A 102 23.18 -11.93 -24.45
C ILE A 102 23.61 -11.86 -25.92
N THR A 103 23.16 -12.84 -26.71
CA THR A 103 23.07 -12.73 -28.17
C THR A 103 21.90 -13.58 -28.67
N ARG A 104 20.67 -13.04 -28.63
CA ARG A 104 19.50 -13.37 -29.49
C ARG A 104 18.19 -12.97 -28.81
N CYS A 105 17.68 -11.80 -29.15
CA CYS A 105 16.25 -11.65 -29.48
C CYS A 105 16.08 -10.30 -30.19
N GLY A 106 16.05 -10.33 -31.52
CA GLY A 106 15.64 -9.19 -32.32
C GLY A 106 14.12 -9.15 -32.39
N TYR A 107 13.55 -7.96 -32.20
CA TYR A 107 12.24 -7.65 -32.77
C TYR A 107 12.34 -6.30 -33.48
N LEU A 108 12.04 -6.37 -34.77
CA LEU A 108 12.16 -5.32 -35.77
C LEU A 108 11.11 -4.23 -35.54
N ALA A 109 11.57 -2.99 -35.57
CA ALA A 109 10.75 -1.85 -35.93
C ALA A 109 10.54 -1.86 -37.45
N SER A 110 9.29 -1.89 -37.90
CA SER A 110 8.92 -1.60 -39.29
C SER A 110 7.63 -0.80 -39.35
N THR A 111 7.78 0.45 -39.78
CA THR A 111 7.00 1.14 -40.81
C THR A 111 5.49 0.93 -40.86
N MET A 112 4.73 1.97 -40.50
CA MET A 112 3.51 2.31 -41.23
C MET A 112 3.56 3.77 -41.67
N ASN A 113 3.90 3.94 -42.94
CA ASN A 113 3.73 5.17 -43.70
C ASN A 113 2.53 4.89 -44.62
N ALA A 114 1.42 5.59 -44.43
CA ALA A 114 0.29 5.56 -45.35
C ALA A 114 -0.28 6.97 -45.45
N GLN A 115 0.12 7.64 -46.53
CA GLN A 115 -0.47 8.88 -47.01
C GLN A 115 -1.94 8.61 -47.39
N THR A 116 -2.86 9.39 -46.83
CA THR A 116 -4.13 9.69 -47.51
C THR A 116 -4.34 11.19 -47.48
N SER A 117 -4.31 11.75 -48.69
CA SER A 117 -4.61 13.14 -49.03
C SER A 117 -6.11 13.35 -48.95
N THR A 118 -6.57 14.22 -48.06
CA THR A 118 -7.85 14.93 -48.25
C THR A 118 -7.67 16.40 -47.91
N THR A 119 -8.11 17.23 -48.84
CA THR A 119 -8.09 18.69 -48.86
C THR A 119 -9.00 19.26 -47.78
N GLU A 120 -8.46 20.04 -46.85
CA GLU A 120 -9.26 20.94 -46.02
C GLU A 120 -8.64 22.34 -45.90
N THR A 121 -9.55 23.28 -46.13
CA THR A 121 -9.49 24.73 -46.20
C THR A 121 -8.71 25.39 -45.06
N THR A 122 -7.73 26.22 -45.43
CA THR A 122 -6.97 27.09 -44.53
C THR A 122 -7.83 28.22 -43.96
N ALA A 123 -8.43 28.00 -42.80
CA ALA A 123 -8.87 29.08 -41.91
C ALA A 123 -7.80 29.35 -40.85
N SER A 124 -7.14 30.49 -40.98
CA SER A 124 -6.10 30.98 -40.07
C SER A 124 -6.69 31.28 -38.68
N LEU A 125 -6.51 30.36 -37.73
CA LEU A 125 -6.67 30.63 -36.30
C LEU A 125 -5.38 31.25 -35.79
N LYS A 126 -5.42 32.56 -35.52
CA LYS A 126 -4.38 33.26 -34.77
C LYS A 126 -4.30 32.65 -33.37
N ALA A 127 -3.23 31.90 -33.11
CA ALA A 127 -2.86 31.48 -31.77
C ALA A 127 -2.52 32.73 -30.94
N SER A 128 -3.44 33.13 -30.08
CA SER A 128 -3.18 34.11 -29.02
C SER A 128 -2.24 33.43 -28.01
N THR A 129 -0.96 33.79 -28.08
CA THR A 129 0.08 33.40 -27.13
C THR A 129 -0.15 34.18 -25.84
N THR A 130 -1.13 33.74 -25.05
CA THR A 130 -1.12 33.98 -23.61
C THR A 130 -0.06 33.06 -23.02
N SER A 131 0.76 33.58 -22.09
CA SER A 131 1.77 32.81 -21.35
C SER A 131 1.12 31.53 -20.79
N GLY A 132 1.37 30.41 -21.46
CA GLY A 132 0.57 29.20 -21.31
C GLY A 132 0.68 28.63 -19.91
N GLU A 133 -0.42 28.62 -19.17
CA GLU A 133 -0.52 27.81 -17.96
C GLU A 133 -0.29 26.35 -18.34
N THR A 134 0.76 25.75 -17.77
CA THR A 134 1.03 24.32 -17.91
C THR A 134 0.00 23.52 -17.11
N ASN A 135 -0.34 22.32 -17.58
CA ASN A 135 -1.25 21.36 -16.95
C ASN A 135 -0.55 20.01 -16.69
N ALA A 136 0.78 20.03 -16.63
CA ALA A 136 1.62 18.83 -16.60
C ALA A 136 1.38 18.00 -15.34
N MET A 137 1.16 18.63 -14.17
CA MET A 137 0.91 17.90 -12.92
C MET A 137 -0.38 17.10 -13.00
N GLY A 138 -1.45 17.71 -13.51
CA GLY A 138 -2.73 17.06 -13.69
C GLY A 138 -2.65 15.89 -14.67
N ALA A 139 -1.97 16.07 -15.81
CA ALA A 139 -1.74 15.02 -16.80
C ALA A 139 -0.96 13.82 -16.21
N MET A 140 0.12 14.08 -15.46
CA MET A 140 0.91 13.02 -14.82
C MET A 140 0.09 12.19 -13.81
N VAL A 141 -0.76 12.84 -13.01
CA VAL A 141 -1.65 12.12 -12.07
C VAL A 141 -2.69 11.30 -12.84
N ALA A 142 -3.24 11.85 -13.93
CA ALA A 142 -4.21 11.15 -14.78
C ALA A 142 -3.62 9.86 -15.38
N ASP A 143 -2.36 9.85 -15.79
CA ASP A 143 -1.71 8.66 -16.33
C ASP A 143 -1.60 7.53 -15.29
N SER A 144 -1.20 7.87 -14.06
CA SER A 144 -1.17 6.89 -12.95
C SER A 144 -2.56 6.42 -12.55
N LEU A 145 -3.55 7.31 -12.53
CA LEU A 145 -4.94 6.98 -12.26
C LEU A 145 -5.49 6.00 -13.30
N ARG A 146 -5.17 6.17 -14.59
CA ARG A 146 -5.63 5.26 -15.65
C ARG A 146 -5.22 3.81 -15.40
N LEU A 147 -3.96 3.59 -15.01
CA LEU A 147 -3.47 2.26 -14.63
C LEU A 147 -4.20 1.72 -13.39
N THR A 148 -4.42 2.59 -12.40
CA THR A 148 -5.13 2.25 -11.16
C THR A 148 -6.57 1.81 -11.41
N LEU A 149 -7.29 2.50 -12.30
CA LEU A 149 -8.66 2.14 -12.66
C LEU A 149 -8.71 0.81 -13.42
N HIS A 150 -7.79 0.59 -14.37
CA HIS A 150 -7.68 -0.71 -15.05
C HIS A 150 -7.42 -1.85 -14.07
N TYR A 151 -6.49 -1.66 -13.11
CA TYR A 151 -6.27 -2.65 -12.05
C TYR A 151 -7.53 -2.93 -11.24
N GLY A 152 -8.27 -1.87 -10.87
CA GLY A 152 -9.54 -1.99 -10.17
C GLY A 152 -10.58 -2.81 -10.94
N GLU A 153 -10.75 -2.53 -12.23
CA GLU A 153 -11.67 -3.29 -13.10
C GLU A 153 -11.32 -4.78 -13.11
N GLU A 154 -10.06 -5.13 -13.32
CA GLU A 154 -9.63 -6.53 -13.43
C GLU A 154 -9.82 -7.31 -12.12
N ILE A 155 -9.47 -6.74 -10.97
CA ILE A 155 -9.62 -7.46 -9.69
C ILE A 155 -11.08 -7.62 -9.26
N LEU A 156 -11.97 -6.71 -9.68
CA LEU A 156 -13.40 -6.72 -9.32
C LEU A 156 -14.24 -7.58 -10.26
N LYS A 157 -13.82 -7.73 -11.53
CA LYS A 157 -14.57 -8.42 -12.58
C LYS A 157 -15.01 -9.82 -12.17
N SER A 158 -14.10 -10.63 -11.63
CA SER A 158 -14.36 -12.03 -11.28
C SER A 158 -14.90 -12.28 -9.87
N ILE A 159 -15.20 -11.23 -9.08
CA ILE A 159 -15.80 -11.40 -7.75
C ILE A 159 -17.30 -11.65 -7.90
N PRO A 160 -17.88 -12.76 -7.42
CA PRO A 160 -19.32 -12.97 -7.47
C PRO A 160 -20.09 -11.93 -6.65
N ALA A 161 -21.26 -11.51 -7.11
CA ALA A 161 -22.01 -10.40 -6.49
C ALA A 161 -22.49 -10.75 -5.07
N GLU A 162 -22.92 -11.99 -4.87
CA GLU A 162 -23.35 -12.56 -3.59
C GLU A 162 -22.24 -12.61 -2.54
N ARG A 163 -20.97 -12.57 -2.97
CA ARG A 163 -19.78 -12.57 -2.10
C ARG A 163 -19.22 -11.17 -1.85
N PHE A 164 -19.76 -10.13 -2.48
CA PHE A 164 -19.16 -8.80 -2.49
C PHE A 164 -19.12 -8.10 -1.11
N CYS A 165 -19.92 -8.60 -0.16
CA CYS A 165 -19.93 -8.16 1.24
C CYS A 165 -19.48 -9.24 2.25
N GLU A 166 -18.88 -10.34 1.77
CA GLU A 166 -18.40 -11.42 2.65
C GLU A 166 -17.16 -10.96 3.43
N ILE A 167 -17.09 -11.33 4.71
CA ILE A 167 -15.95 -11.07 5.59
C ILE A 167 -15.29 -12.41 5.93
N PRO A 168 -14.26 -12.85 5.18
CA PRO A 168 -13.65 -14.16 5.36
C PRO A 168 -12.73 -14.23 6.59
N LEU A 169 -12.26 -13.09 7.08
CA LEU A 169 -11.39 -12.96 8.25
C LEU A 169 -11.84 -11.78 9.11
N ASN A 170 -11.71 -11.90 10.43
CA ASN A 170 -12.00 -10.80 11.35
C ASN A 170 -11.19 -9.54 10.98
N ASP A 171 -11.82 -8.37 11.13
CA ASP A 171 -11.25 -7.05 10.85
C ASP A 171 -10.84 -6.82 9.38
N MET A 172 -11.26 -7.67 8.45
CA MET A 172 -11.06 -7.47 7.02
C MET A 172 -12.21 -6.67 6.41
N ASN A 173 -11.87 -5.62 5.67
CA ASN A 173 -12.85 -4.92 4.85
C ASN A 173 -13.25 -5.79 3.64
N HIS A 174 -14.55 -5.90 3.39
CA HIS A 174 -15.06 -6.57 2.20
C HIS A 174 -15.03 -5.64 0.96
N PRO A 175 -15.10 -6.18 -0.27
CA PRO A 175 -15.01 -5.40 -1.50
C PRO A 175 -16.02 -4.25 -1.61
N ALA A 176 -17.27 -4.47 -1.22
CA ALA A 176 -18.29 -3.41 -1.28
C ALA A 176 -17.90 -2.16 -0.47
N PHE A 177 -17.34 -2.34 0.74
CA PHE A 177 -16.88 -1.23 1.56
C PHE A 177 -15.69 -0.51 0.93
N CYS A 178 -14.67 -1.25 0.49
CA CYS A 178 -13.49 -0.67 -0.16
C CYS A 178 -13.85 0.12 -1.42
N VAL A 179 -14.67 -0.43 -2.31
CA VAL A 179 -15.01 0.20 -3.59
C VAL A 179 -15.99 1.36 -3.39
N GLY A 180 -16.98 1.23 -2.51
CA GLY A 180 -17.87 2.34 -2.16
C GLY A 180 -17.13 3.50 -1.49
N HIS A 181 -16.16 3.19 -0.62
CA HIS A 181 -15.23 4.18 -0.06
C HIS A 181 -14.47 4.90 -1.17
N LEU A 182 -13.89 4.18 -2.13
CA LEU A 182 -13.18 4.84 -3.24
C LEU A 182 -14.09 5.68 -4.12
N ALA A 183 -15.35 5.27 -4.34
CA ALA A 183 -16.30 6.00 -5.17
C ALA A 183 -16.56 7.42 -4.66
N ILE A 184 -16.79 7.60 -3.35
CA ILE A 184 -17.11 8.91 -2.78
C ILE A 184 -15.92 9.90 -2.84
N TYR A 185 -14.68 9.40 -2.89
CA TYR A 185 -13.49 10.27 -2.91
C TYR A 185 -13.19 10.86 -4.29
N ALA A 186 -13.74 10.33 -5.38
CA ALA A 186 -13.64 10.97 -6.70
C ALA A 186 -14.26 12.39 -6.67
N ASN A 187 -15.43 12.52 -6.04
CA ASN A 187 -16.08 13.81 -5.85
C ASN A 187 -15.23 14.77 -4.99
N ARG A 188 -14.52 14.25 -4.00
CA ARG A 188 -13.59 15.07 -3.19
C ARG A 188 -12.44 15.60 -4.03
N VAL A 189 -11.91 14.81 -4.96
CA VAL A 189 -10.87 15.27 -5.90
C VAL A 189 -11.40 16.43 -6.76
N LEU A 190 -12.63 16.32 -7.29
CA LEU A 190 -13.25 17.37 -8.09
C LEU A 190 -13.44 18.67 -7.30
N GLU A 191 -13.81 18.59 -6.02
CA GLU A 191 -13.86 19.76 -5.13
C GLU A 191 -12.48 20.41 -4.94
N ILE A 192 -11.44 19.60 -4.71
CA ILE A 192 -10.08 20.10 -4.46
C ILE A 192 -9.52 20.84 -5.68
N VAL A 193 -9.82 20.37 -6.90
CA VAL A 193 -9.37 21.01 -8.14
C VAL A 193 -10.30 22.12 -8.63
N GLY A 194 -11.27 22.53 -7.81
CA GLY A 194 -12.18 23.65 -8.11
C GLY A 194 -13.21 23.34 -9.20
N ARG A 195 -13.63 22.08 -9.34
CA ARG A 195 -14.63 21.61 -10.31
C ARG A 195 -15.84 20.91 -9.66
N PRO A 196 -16.48 21.48 -8.62
CA PRO A 196 -17.59 20.85 -7.91
C PRO A 196 -18.83 20.61 -8.79
N GLU A 197 -18.97 21.36 -9.88
CA GLU A 197 -20.05 21.20 -10.86
C GLU A 197 -19.99 19.86 -11.62
N LEU A 198 -18.82 19.20 -11.64
CA LEU A 198 -18.63 17.91 -12.29
C LEU A 198 -18.88 16.72 -11.35
N LYS A 199 -19.25 16.96 -10.09
CA LYS A 199 -19.50 15.88 -9.14
C LYS A 199 -20.58 14.92 -9.66
N VAL A 200 -20.33 13.63 -9.50
CA VAL A 200 -21.28 12.57 -9.83
C VAL A 200 -22.21 12.36 -8.65
N THR A 201 -23.52 12.31 -8.89
CA THR A 201 -24.49 11.95 -7.86
C THR A 201 -24.28 10.50 -7.44
N MET A 202 -23.95 10.28 -6.18
CA MET A 202 -23.79 8.93 -5.63
C MET A 202 -25.17 8.28 -5.42
N PRO A 203 -25.36 7.02 -5.80
CA PRO A 203 -26.61 6.28 -5.55
C PRO A 203 -26.75 5.80 -4.09
N PHE A 204 -25.85 6.23 -3.21
CA PHE A 204 -25.79 5.91 -1.79
C PHE A 204 -25.19 7.11 -1.03
N GLY A 205 -25.50 7.20 0.25
CA GLY A 205 -24.89 8.19 1.13
C GLY A 205 -23.47 7.83 1.56
N ASP A 206 -22.73 8.79 2.10
CA ASP A 206 -21.33 8.61 2.52
C ASP A 206 -21.20 7.97 3.91
N GLU A 207 -22.31 7.86 4.66
CA GLU A 207 -22.34 7.43 6.06
C GLU A 207 -21.76 6.04 6.29
N HIS A 208 -21.86 5.15 5.28
CA HIS A 208 -21.38 3.77 5.35
C HIS A 208 -20.00 3.57 4.73
N PHE A 209 -19.47 4.60 4.06
CA PHE A 209 -18.26 4.49 3.25
C PHE A 209 -17.17 5.50 3.63
N LYS A 210 -17.47 6.52 4.45
CA LYS A 210 -16.49 7.53 4.86
C LYS A 210 -15.38 6.95 5.76
N ASN A 211 -14.24 7.63 5.76
CA ASN A 211 -13.10 7.26 6.60
C ASN A 211 -13.49 7.12 8.08
N GLY A 212 -12.95 6.09 8.75
CA GLY A 212 -13.21 5.80 10.16
C GLY A 212 -14.50 5.00 10.43
N VAL A 213 -15.33 4.75 9.42
CA VAL A 213 -16.48 3.86 9.57
C VAL A 213 -16.03 2.41 9.58
N GLN A 214 -16.60 1.62 10.50
CA GLN A 214 -16.34 0.19 10.57
C GLN A 214 -17.04 -0.54 9.41
N CYS A 215 -16.29 -1.33 8.67
CA CYS A 215 -16.84 -2.31 7.74
C CYS A 215 -17.53 -3.43 8.53
N VAL A 216 -18.77 -3.73 8.19
CA VAL A 216 -19.58 -4.80 8.83
C VAL A 216 -20.10 -5.76 7.78
N ALA A 217 -20.59 -6.93 8.19
CA ALA A 217 -21.26 -7.84 7.27
C ALA A 217 -22.51 -7.17 6.66
N GLN A 218 -22.96 -7.67 5.51
CA GLN A 218 -24.17 -7.14 4.87
C GLN A 218 -25.39 -7.24 5.79
N ASP A 219 -26.01 -6.10 6.08
CA ASP A 219 -27.22 -5.94 6.88
C ASP A 219 -28.30 -5.08 6.19
N GLY A 220 -28.13 -4.82 4.89
CA GLY A 220 -29.03 -4.01 4.07
C GLY A 220 -28.47 -2.63 3.73
N ARG A 221 -27.37 -2.21 4.36
CA ARG A 221 -26.77 -0.88 4.14
C ARG A 221 -25.96 -0.75 2.86
N TYR A 222 -25.38 -1.85 2.36
CA TYR A 222 -24.53 -1.81 1.17
C TYR A 222 -25.36 -2.08 -0.08
N PRO A 223 -25.31 -1.21 -1.13
CA PRO A 223 -25.97 -1.47 -2.41
C PRO A 223 -25.42 -2.71 -3.11
N SER A 224 -26.01 -3.06 -4.26
CA SER A 224 -25.50 -4.18 -5.06
C SER A 224 -24.08 -3.90 -5.61
N LYS A 225 -23.36 -4.98 -5.95
CA LYS A 225 -22.04 -4.90 -6.61
C LYS A 225 -22.06 -3.94 -7.80
N ASP A 226 -23.04 -4.10 -8.69
CA ASP A 226 -23.10 -3.33 -9.94
C ASP A 226 -23.31 -1.83 -9.67
N VAL A 227 -24.13 -1.49 -8.67
CA VAL A 227 -24.35 -0.08 -8.27
C VAL A 227 -23.05 0.52 -7.72
N ILE A 228 -22.35 -0.19 -6.84
CA ILE A 228 -21.11 0.32 -6.22
C ILE A 228 -19.99 0.43 -7.26
N VAL A 229 -19.78 -0.60 -8.08
CA VAL A 229 -18.73 -0.62 -9.11
C VAL A 229 -19.02 0.39 -10.20
N GLY A 230 -20.29 0.54 -10.61
CA GLY A 230 -20.72 1.57 -11.54
C GLY A 230 -20.41 2.98 -11.02
N ALA A 231 -20.80 3.29 -9.77
CA ALA A 231 -20.52 4.59 -9.16
C ALA A 231 -19.01 4.89 -9.07
N PHE A 232 -18.20 3.89 -8.68
CA PHE A 232 -16.74 4.01 -8.67
C PHE A 232 -16.18 4.34 -10.05
N ARG A 233 -16.54 3.55 -11.07
CA ARG A 233 -16.06 3.73 -12.45
C ARG A 233 -16.47 5.09 -12.99
N ASP A 234 -17.74 5.45 -12.86
CA ASP A 234 -18.29 6.64 -13.49
C ASP A 234 -17.68 7.91 -12.87
N ALA A 235 -17.56 7.96 -11.54
CA ALA A 235 -16.98 9.11 -10.85
C ALA A 235 -15.48 9.27 -11.11
N TRP A 236 -14.70 8.19 -11.07
CA TRP A 236 -13.27 8.28 -11.37
C TRP A 236 -12.98 8.51 -12.86
N THR A 237 -13.88 8.10 -13.77
CA THR A 237 -13.77 8.47 -15.19
C THR A 237 -13.91 9.97 -15.39
N VAL A 238 -14.80 10.64 -14.64
CA VAL A 238 -14.90 12.11 -14.67
C VAL A 238 -13.60 12.75 -14.17
N VAL A 239 -13.04 12.27 -13.07
CA VAL A 239 -11.74 12.74 -12.56
C VAL A 239 -10.63 12.55 -13.60
N LEU A 240 -10.53 11.36 -14.19
CA LEU A 240 -9.52 11.03 -15.20
C LEU A 240 -9.56 11.98 -16.41
N LYS A 241 -10.76 12.37 -16.86
CA LYS A 241 -10.95 13.33 -17.95
C LYS A 241 -10.66 14.77 -17.53
N THR A 242 -10.87 15.10 -16.26
CA THR A 242 -10.76 16.46 -15.71
C THR A 242 -9.31 16.82 -15.41
N LEU A 243 -8.53 15.92 -14.80
CA LEU A 243 -7.18 16.22 -14.33
C LEU A 243 -6.23 16.79 -15.41
N PRO A 244 -6.20 16.30 -16.67
CA PRO A 244 -5.37 16.88 -17.71
C PRO A 244 -5.73 18.33 -18.09
N GLN A 245 -6.88 18.84 -17.64
CA GLN A 245 -7.35 20.20 -17.90
C GLN A 245 -7.10 21.14 -16.71
N VAL A 246 -6.62 20.62 -15.59
CA VAL A 246 -6.35 21.42 -14.38
C VAL A 246 -4.98 22.08 -14.53
N SER A 247 -4.93 23.40 -14.37
CA SER A 247 -3.67 24.14 -14.43
C SER A 247 -2.76 23.81 -13.25
N ASP A 248 -1.46 23.86 -13.48
CA ASP A 248 -0.45 23.68 -12.45
C ASP A 248 -0.55 24.75 -11.36
N ALA A 249 -1.10 25.93 -11.67
CA ALA A 249 -1.40 26.96 -10.69
C ALA A 249 -2.42 26.47 -9.65
N THR A 250 -3.53 25.85 -10.10
CA THR A 250 -4.50 25.20 -9.21
C THR A 250 -3.86 24.09 -8.39
N MET A 251 -3.05 23.23 -9.01
CA MET A 251 -2.37 22.13 -8.30
C MET A 251 -1.34 22.62 -7.25
N ARG A 252 -0.82 23.84 -7.38
CA ARG A 252 0.07 24.47 -6.39
C ARG A 252 -0.64 25.19 -5.26
N GLN A 253 -1.97 25.35 -5.32
CA GLN A 253 -2.73 25.95 -4.23
C GLN A 253 -2.58 25.14 -2.93
N ILE A 254 -2.78 25.81 -1.80
CA ILE A 254 -2.77 25.16 -0.48
C ILE A 254 -3.84 24.06 -0.46
N ASN A 255 -3.51 22.90 0.10
CA ASN A 255 -4.47 21.81 0.27
C ASN A 255 -5.70 22.29 1.08
N PRO A 256 -6.92 22.26 0.51
CA PRO A 256 -8.11 22.72 1.20
C PRO A 256 -8.56 21.76 2.32
N MET A 257 -8.11 20.50 2.33
CA MET A 257 -8.35 19.58 3.44
C MET A 257 -7.53 20.02 4.67
N GLU A 258 -8.22 20.33 5.77
CA GLU A 258 -7.58 20.83 7.00
C GLU A 258 -6.89 19.72 7.84
N GLY A 259 -6.22 20.14 8.92
CA GLY A 259 -5.59 19.25 9.90
C GLY A 259 -4.45 18.42 9.34
N GLY A 260 -4.31 17.19 9.83
CA GLY A 260 -3.18 16.31 9.49
C GLY A 260 -3.07 15.94 8.01
N MET A 261 -4.11 16.14 7.19
CA MET A 261 -4.00 15.98 5.74
C MET A 261 -3.22 17.14 5.10
N ARG A 262 -3.44 18.39 5.55
CA ARG A 262 -2.67 19.56 5.09
C ARG A 262 -1.19 19.45 5.47
N GLU A 263 -0.90 18.96 6.67
CA GLU A 263 0.47 18.79 7.15
C GLU A 263 1.26 17.78 6.31
N ARG A 264 0.63 16.67 5.91
CA ARG A 264 1.26 15.62 5.10
C ARG A 264 1.29 15.94 3.61
N PHE A 265 0.25 16.63 3.14
CA PHE A 265 0.05 17.00 1.74
C PHE A 265 -0.20 18.51 1.66
N PRO A 266 0.85 19.35 1.59
CA PRO A 266 0.71 20.80 1.70
C PRO A 266 -0.05 21.45 0.54
N THR A 267 -0.04 20.85 -0.65
CA THR A 267 -0.66 21.40 -1.86
C THR A 267 -1.85 20.58 -2.35
N ALA A 268 -2.77 21.21 -3.08
CA ALA A 268 -3.89 20.55 -3.76
C ALA A 268 -3.39 19.38 -4.64
N GLY A 269 -2.33 19.59 -5.41
CA GLY A 269 -1.73 18.57 -6.24
C GLY A 269 -1.17 17.39 -5.45
N SER A 270 -0.56 17.63 -4.29
CA SER A 270 -0.03 16.55 -3.44
C SER A 270 -1.14 15.65 -2.88
N VAL A 271 -2.27 16.22 -2.46
CA VAL A 271 -3.40 15.44 -1.95
C VAL A 271 -4.19 14.78 -3.08
N VAL A 272 -4.34 15.45 -4.23
CA VAL A 272 -4.98 14.87 -5.43
C VAL A 272 -4.18 13.67 -5.92
N ASN A 273 -2.85 13.78 -5.98
CA ASN A 273 -1.98 12.66 -6.33
C ASN A 273 -2.15 11.49 -5.34
N PHE A 274 -2.20 11.76 -4.03
CA PHE A 274 -2.45 10.73 -3.03
C PHE A 274 -3.81 10.04 -3.22
N LEU A 275 -4.90 10.82 -3.37
CA LEU A 275 -6.25 10.29 -3.53
C LEU A 275 -6.39 9.49 -4.84
N ALA A 276 -5.88 10.00 -5.95
CA ALA A 276 -6.02 9.37 -7.26
C ALA A 276 -5.14 8.12 -7.47
N GLY A 277 -3.97 8.05 -6.81
CA GLY A 277 -3.04 6.92 -6.95
C GLY A 277 -2.96 6.08 -5.67
N PRO A 278 -2.06 6.41 -4.72
CA PRO A 278 -1.80 5.60 -3.53
C PRO A 278 -3.04 5.19 -2.73
N HIS A 279 -3.99 6.09 -2.50
CA HIS A 279 -5.22 5.80 -1.76
C HIS A 279 -6.07 4.74 -2.46
N ASN A 280 -6.33 4.90 -3.75
CA ASN A 280 -6.98 3.88 -4.57
C ASN A 280 -6.23 2.55 -4.51
N MET A 281 -4.93 2.54 -4.79
CA MET A 281 -4.13 1.31 -4.80
C MET A 281 -4.08 0.61 -3.43
N MET A 282 -4.09 1.36 -2.32
CA MET A 282 -4.15 0.79 -0.98
C MET A 282 -5.44 0.02 -0.74
N HIS A 283 -6.59 0.58 -1.09
CA HIS A 283 -7.89 -0.09 -0.93
C HIS A 283 -8.10 -1.22 -1.94
N LEU A 284 -7.64 -1.07 -3.18
CA LEU A 284 -7.62 -2.15 -4.16
C LEU A 284 -6.68 -3.30 -3.72
N GLY A 285 -5.58 -3.00 -3.03
CA GLY A 285 -4.71 -3.98 -2.38
C GLY A 285 -5.41 -4.75 -1.26
N GLN A 286 -6.32 -4.11 -0.51
CA GLN A 286 -7.19 -4.79 0.45
C GLN A 286 -8.13 -5.76 -0.28
N VAL A 287 -8.74 -5.35 -1.40
CA VAL A 287 -9.57 -6.23 -2.23
C VAL A 287 -8.77 -7.42 -2.77
N SER A 288 -7.55 -7.20 -3.27
CA SER A 288 -6.65 -8.28 -3.71
C SER A 288 -6.36 -9.29 -2.57
N THR A 289 -6.16 -8.79 -1.35
CA THR A 289 -5.95 -9.63 -0.17
C THR A 289 -7.22 -10.39 0.23
N TRP A 290 -8.35 -9.71 0.19
CA TRP A 290 -9.66 -10.32 0.41
C TRP A 290 -9.92 -11.46 -0.56
N ARG A 291 -9.60 -11.30 -1.86
CA ARG A 291 -9.79 -12.38 -2.85
C ARG A 291 -9.08 -13.66 -2.46
N ARG A 292 -7.83 -13.56 -1.99
CA ARG A 292 -7.06 -14.72 -1.51
C ARG A 292 -7.68 -15.35 -0.27
N ALA A 293 -8.10 -14.53 0.70
CA ALA A 293 -8.77 -15.01 1.91
C ALA A 293 -10.12 -15.69 1.61
N ALA A 294 -10.84 -15.19 0.61
CA ALA A 294 -12.11 -15.72 0.11
C ALA A 294 -11.95 -16.95 -0.81
N GLY A 295 -10.73 -17.43 -1.04
CA GLY A 295 -10.46 -18.59 -1.91
C GLY A 295 -10.61 -18.34 -3.41
N LEU A 296 -10.66 -17.07 -3.86
CA LEU A 296 -10.74 -16.68 -5.27
C LEU A 296 -9.37 -16.51 -5.95
N GLY A 297 -8.28 -16.71 -5.20
CA GLY A 297 -6.91 -16.58 -5.73
C GLY A 297 -6.51 -15.14 -6.08
N SER A 298 -5.41 -15.00 -6.82
CA SER A 298 -4.99 -13.72 -7.40
C SER A 298 -5.91 -13.31 -8.56
N ALA A 299 -5.88 -12.03 -8.89
CA ALA A 299 -6.39 -11.49 -10.14
C ALA A 299 -5.37 -10.51 -10.68
N MET A 300 -5.16 -10.58 -12.00
CA MET A 300 -3.98 -10.14 -12.74
C MET A 300 -2.72 -10.98 -12.46
#